data_AF-A0A803MYH4-F1
#
_entry.id   AF-A0A803MYH4-F1
#
_cell.length_a   1.000
_cell.length_b   1.000
_cell.length_c   1.000
_cell.angle_alpha   90.00
_cell.angle_beta   90.00
_cell.angle_gamma   90.00
#
_symmetry.space_group_name_H-M   'P 1'
#
loop_
_entity.id
_entity.type
_entity.pdbx_description
1 polymer ?
#
loop_
_entity_poly.entity_id
_entity_poly.type
_entity_poly.pdbx_seq_one_letter_code
_entity_poly.pdbx_strand_id
1 'polypeptide(L)'
;LSSTHAQCPAASIPEILNLYDLPPSIFPSNVQSFSCDLITENALMLSINLKGDCVVTRELFGVKNKLTCKQKISAILSYRQLADVEGVTVDLSGNIPLPFPHGLMTITGGKVYEFLGSKYLEFISNRGNSPPFPFFAFPPNPPKCDPTPPCVLPGCLLPFNPLLVA
;
A
#
# COMPACT_ATOMS: atom_id res chain seq x y z
N LEU A 1 32.67 0.44 -10.03
CA LEU A 1 32.15 -0.65 -9.17
C LEU A 1 30.75 -0.95 -9.67
N SER A 2 30.60 -2.06 -10.39
CA SER A 2 29.38 -2.42 -11.12
C SER A 2 28.26 -2.71 -10.13
N SER A 3 27.22 -1.88 -10.09
CA SER A 3 26.00 -2.18 -9.35
C SER A 3 25.23 -3.24 -10.14
N THR A 4 25.43 -4.51 -9.81
CA THR A 4 24.48 -5.56 -10.14
C THR A 4 23.15 -5.15 -9.53
N HIS A 5 22.24 -4.62 -10.35
CA HIS A 5 20.83 -4.58 -9.97
C HIS A 5 20.46 -6.04 -9.69
N ALA A 6 20.29 -6.38 -8.41
CA ALA A 6 19.80 -7.70 -8.05
C ALA A 6 18.44 -7.83 -8.73
N GLN A 7 18.33 -8.80 -9.64
CA GLN A 7 17.05 -9.07 -10.28
C GLN A 7 16.06 -9.44 -9.18
N CYS A 8 14.90 -8.78 -9.16
CA CYS A 8 13.86 -9.08 -8.18
C CYS A 8 13.61 -10.60 -8.13
N PRO A 9 13.34 -11.18 -6.95
CA PRO A 9 13.18 -12.62 -6.79
C PRO A 9 11.97 -13.18 -7.56
N ALA A 10 11.07 -12.32 -8.04
CA ALA A 10 9.98 -12.66 -8.95
C ALA A 10 9.67 -11.53 -9.93
N ALA A 11 8.84 -11.83 -10.94
CA ALA A 11 8.50 -10.91 -12.03
C ALA A 11 7.36 -9.94 -11.69
N SER A 12 6.69 -10.14 -10.56
CA SER A 12 5.57 -9.29 -10.13
C SER A 12 5.55 -9.07 -8.61
N ILE A 13 5.04 -7.92 -8.16
CA ILE A 13 4.91 -7.59 -6.73
C ILE A 13 4.09 -8.64 -5.96
N PRO A 14 2.94 -9.16 -6.44
CA PRO A 14 2.19 -10.21 -5.75
C PRO A 14 3.02 -11.48 -5.49
N GLU A 15 3.81 -11.90 -6.47
CA GLU A 15 4.69 -13.06 -6.32
C GLU A 15 5.80 -12.79 -5.30
N ILE A 16 6.42 -11.61 -5.35
CA ILE A 16 7.43 -11.21 -4.35
C ILE A 16 6.83 -11.26 -2.94
N LEU A 17 5.64 -10.68 -2.74
CA LEU A 17 4.98 -10.66 -1.43
C LEU A 17 4.65 -12.08 -0.93
N ASN A 18 4.21 -12.97 -1.81
CA ASN A 18 3.93 -14.37 -1.47
C ASN A 18 5.20 -15.11 -1.03
N LEU A 19 6.37 -14.84 -1.62
CA LEU A 19 7.65 -15.42 -1.17
C LEU A 19 7.99 -15.06 0.28
N TYR A 20 7.56 -13.89 0.75
CA TYR A 20 7.74 -13.42 2.12
C TYR A 20 6.53 -13.73 3.04
N ASP A 21 5.56 -14.52 2.59
CA ASP A 21 4.34 -14.85 3.33
C ASP A 21 3.52 -13.61 3.75
N LEU A 22 3.44 -12.64 2.84
CA LEU A 22 2.64 -11.42 2.96
C LEU A 22 1.44 -11.47 1.99
N PRO A 23 0.32 -10.78 2.28
CA PRO A 23 -0.82 -10.79 1.36
C PRO A 23 -0.46 -10.16 0.00
N PRO A 24 -0.83 -10.79 -1.13
CA PRO A 24 -0.37 -10.39 -2.47
C PRO A 24 -0.91 -9.04 -2.96
N SER A 25 -1.89 -8.46 -2.25
CA SER A 25 -2.68 -7.31 -2.69
C SER A 25 -2.64 -6.12 -1.72
N ILE A 26 -1.63 -6.05 -0.84
CA ILE A 26 -1.42 -4.89 0.05
C ILE A 26 -1.10 -3.59 -0.70
N PHE A 27 -0.57 -3.69 -1.93
CA PHE A 27 -0.25 -2.54 -2.79
C PHE A 27 -1.19 -2.45 -3.99
N PRO A 28 -1.46 -1.24 -4.50
CA PRO A 28 -2.39 -1.04 -5.61
C PRO A 28 -1.86 -1.56 -6.94
N SER A 29 -2.76 -1.77 -7.90
CA SER A 29 -2.43 -2.31 -9.23
C SER A 29 -1.89 -1.26 -10.22
N ASN A 30 -1.87 0.04 -9.90
CA ASN A 30 -1.48 1.10 -10.83
C ASN A 30 0.05 1.29 -10.94
N VAL A 31 0.79 0.19 -10.83
CA VAL A 31 2.26 0.17 -10.86
C VAL A 31 2.74 0.54 -12.26
N GLN A 32 3.69 1.47 -12.32
CA GLN A 32 4.45 1.82 -13.52
C GLN A 32 5.74 1.00 -13.59
N SER A 33 6.47 0.91 -12.48
CA SER A 33 7.68 0.11 -12.34
C SER A 33 7.92 -0.25 -10.88
N PHE A 34 8.75 -1.25 -10.63
CA PHE A 34 9.25 -1.57 -9.30
C PHE A 34 10.69 -2.07 -9.40
N SER A 35 11.42 -1.97 -8.29
CA SER A 35 12.78 -2.46 -8.15
C SER A 35 12.98 -3.11 -6.78
N CYS A 36 14.01 -3.94 -6.69
CA CYS A 36 14.32 -4.71 -5.50
C CYS A 36 15.80 -4.56 -5.19
N ASP A 37 16.11 -4.08 -3.99
CA ASP A 37 17.48 -3.96 -3.51
C ASP A 37 17.66 -4.94 -2.35
N LEU A 38 18.60 -5.87 -2.50
CA LEU A 38 18.90 -6.84 -1.44
C LEU A 38 19.55 -6.10 -0.26
N ILE A 39 18.94 -6.20 0.93
CA ILE A 39 19.46 -5.60 2.16
C ILE A 39 20.27 -6.65 2.93
N THR A 40 19.70 -7.84 3.10
CA THR A 40 20.36 -9.03 3.65
C THR A 40 19.88 -10.25 2.88
N GLU A 41 20.45 -11.43 3.15
CA GLU A 41 20.00 -12.69 2.54
C GLU A 41 18.50 -12.97 2.74
N ASN A 42 17.91 -12.45 3.83
CA ASN A 42 16.51 -12.69 4.20
C ASN A 42 15.63 -11.42 4.13
N ALA A 43 16.18 -10.30 3.67
CA ALA A 43 15.45 -9.03 3.61
C ALA A 43 15.75 -8.24 2.34
N LEU A 44 14.70 -7.67 1.77
CA LEU A 44 14.73 -6.95 0.50
C LEU A 44 14.00 -5.62 0.63
N MET A 45 14.59 -4.53 0.15
CA MET A 45 13.88 -3.28 -0.07
C MET A 45 13.11 -3.36 -1.40
N LEU A 46 11.79 -3.31 -1.32
CA LEU A 46 10.91 -3.17 -2.49
C LEU A 46 10.59 -1.70 -2.69
N SER A 47 10.98 -1.15 -3.84
CA SER A 47 10.60 0.20 -4.26
C SER A 47 9.58 0.13 -5.40
N ILE A 48 8.44 0.80 -5.25
CA ILE A 48 7.34 0.77 -6.21
C ILE A 48 7.08 2.20 -6.70
N ASN A 49 7.07 2.38 -8.01
CA ASN A 49 6.61 3.60 -8.67
C ASN A 49 5.24 3.35 -9.29
N LEU A 50 4.25 4.09 -8.83
CA LEU A 50 2.91 4.12 -9.39
C LEU A 50 2.83 5.12 -10.55
N LYS A 51 1.80 4.99 -11.40
CA LYS A 51 1.52 5.97 -12.47
C LYS A 51 1.10 7.35 -11.94
N GLY A 52 0.79 7.43 -10.65
CA GLY A 52 0.39 8.62 -9.90
C GLY A 52 -0.09 8.21 -8.51
N ASP A 53 -0.41 9.18 -7.66
CA ASP A 53 -1.02 8.91 -6.36
C ASP A 53 -2.30 8.09 -6.54
N CYS A 54 -2.52 7.14 -5.62
CA CYS A 54 -3.59 6.16 -5.70
C CYS A 54 -4.34 6.11 -4.39
N VAL A 55 -5.67 6.18 -4.45
CA VAL A 55 -6.55 5.91 -3.31
C VAL A 55 -7.24 4.58 -3.54
N VAL A 56 -7.31 3.75 -2.52
CA VAL A 56 -8.05 2.49 -2.52
C VAL A 56 -8.96 2.46 -1.30
N THR A 57 -10.26 2.43 -1.53
CA THR A 57 -11.27 2.33 -0.46
C THR A 57 -11.84 0.92 -0.43
N ARG A 58 -11.64 0.22 0.69
CA ARG A 58 -12.13 -1.15 0.91
C ARG A 58 -12.65 -1.33 2.31
N GLU A 59 -13.59 -2.25 2.45
CA GLU A 59 -13.97 -2.76 3.75
C GLU A 59 -13.25 -4.09 3.99
N LEU A 60 -12.50 -4.18 5.07
CA LEU A 60 -11.83 -5.39 5.53
C LEU A 60 -12.52 -5.80 6.82
N PHE A 61 -13.39 -6.81 6.75
CA PHE A 61 -14.06 -7.40 7.90
C PHE A 61 -14.80 -6.36 8.79
N GLY A 62 -15.60 -5.49 8.18
CA GLY A 62 -16.37 -4.45 8.89
C GLY A 62 -15.59 -3.17 9.21
N VAL A 63 -14.27 -3.16 9.00
CA VAL A 63 -13.44 -1.95 9.11
C VAL A 63 -13.31 -1.30 7.74
N LYS A 64 -13.70 -0.04 7.64
CA LYS A 64 -13.50 0.75 6.42
C LYS A 64 -12.07 1.25 6.40
N ASN A 65 -11.36 0.89 5.34
CA ASN A 65 -9.97 1.21 5.08
C ASN A 65 -9.91 2.12 3.85
N LYS A 66 -9.50 3.36 4.02
CA LYS A 66 -9.15 4.24 2.90
C LYS A 66 -7.63 4.36 2.83
N LEU A 67 -7.02 3.53 2.00
CA LEU A 67 -5.58 3.53 1.75
C LEU A 67 -5.25 4.65 0.76
N THR A 68 -4.29 5.50 1.11
CA THR A 68 -3.72 6.50 0.20
C THR A 68 -2.25 6.19 0.01
N CYS A 69 -1.90 5.88 -1.23
CA CYS A 69 -0.58 5.51 -1.69
C CYS A 69 -0.01 6.66 -2.54
N LYS A 70 1.14 7.18 -2.14
CA LYS A 70 1.90 8.15 -2.95
C LYS A 70 2.46 7.47 -4.18
N GLN A 71 2.82 8.28 -5.18
CA GLN A 71 3.43 7.79 -6.41
C GLN A 71 4.67 6.92 -6.16
N LYS A 72 5.46 7.23 -5.12
CA LYS A 72 6.61 6.43 -4.70
C LYS A 72 6.32 5.77 -3.37
N ILE A 73 6.49 4.47 -3.32
CA ILE A 73 6.38 3.64 -2.12
C ILE A 73 7.69 2.87 -1.96
N SER A 74 8.14 2.71 -0.72
CA SER A 74 9.20 1.78 -0.36
C SER A 74 8.77 0.97 0.86
N ALA A 75 9.28 -0.25 0.96
CA ALA A 75 9.13 -1.10 2.14
C ALA A 75 10.23 -2.16 2.18
N ILE A 76 10.74 -2.46 3.37
CA ILE A 76 11.59 -3.62 3.60
C ILE A 76 10.71 -4.85 3.84
N LEU A 77 10.87 -5.85 2.99
CA LEU A 77 10.22 -7.15 3.09
C LEU A 77 11.17 -8.12 3.80
N SER A 78 10.66 -8.82 4.80
CA SER A 78 11.26 -10.03 5.33
C SER A 78 10.17 -11.04 5.68
N TYR A 79 10.53 -12.27 6.05
CA TYR A 79 9.54 -13.32 6.28
C TYR A 79 8.47 -12.86 7.30
N ARG A 80 7.21 -12.79 6.85
CA ARG A 80 6.03 -12.34 7.59
C ARG A 80 6.07 -10.89 8.08
N GLN A 81 6.93 -10.04 7.53
CA GLN A 81 7.10 -8.68 8.04
C GLN A 81 7.29 -7.64 6.92
N LEU A 82 6.72 -6.46 7.17
CA LEU A 82 6.94 -5.21 6.47
C LEU A 82 7.58 -4.23 7.46
N ALA A 83 8.67 -3.61 7.07
CA ALA A 83 9.34 -2.57 7.85
C ALA A 83 9.67 -1.36 6.98
N ASP A 84 9.93 -0.22 7.62
CA ASP A 84 10.32 1.04 6.97
C ASP A 84 9.44 1.39 5.77
N VAL A 85 8.13 1.25 5.94
CA VAL A 85 7.15 1.57 4.91
C VAL A 85 7.08 3.08 4.73
N GLU A 86 7.28 3.56 3.51
CA GLU A 86 7.10 4.95 3.15
C GLU A 86 6.07 5.12 2.03
N GLY A 87 5.42 6.28 2.01
CA GLY A 87 4.45 6.62 0.95
C GLY A 87 3.06 6.02 1.12
N VAL A 88 2.77 5.39 2.26
CA VAL A 88 1.47 4.76 2.53
C VAL A 88 0.82 5.34 3.79
N THR A 89 -0.42 5.79 3.65
CA THR A 89 -1.28 6.19 4.77
C THR A 89 -2.60 5.46 4.68
N VAL A 90 -3.23 5.19 5.82
CA VAL A 90 -4.57 4.59 5.88
C VAL A 90 -5.45 5.43 6.79
N ASP A 91 -6.70 5.64 6.40
CA ASP A 91 -7.74 6.17 7.26
C ASP A 91 -8.70 5.04 7.64
N LEU A 92 -8.67 4.68 8.94
CA LEU A 92 -9.50 3.60 9.49
C LEU A 92 -10.78 4.17 10.11
N SER A 93 -11.92 3.68 9.65
CA SER A 93 -13.23 4.05 10.20
C SER A 93 -14.21 2.86 10.24
N GLY A 94 -15.42 3.07 10.75
CA GLY A 94 -16.43 2.02 10.89
C GLY A 94 -16.32 1.28 12.22
N ASN A 95 -16.57 -0.03 12.20
CA ASN A 95 -16.65 -0.84 13.41
C ASN A 95 -15.26 -1.35 13.82
N ILE A 96 -14.45 -0.45 14.37
CA ILE A 96 -13.11 -0.77 14.88
C ILE A 96 -13.23 -1.07 16.38
N PRO A 97 -12.83 -2.27 16.83
CA PRO A 97 -12.89 -2.59 18.26
C PRO A 97 -11.85 -1.79 19.05
N LEU A 98 -12.14 -1.48 20.31
CA LEU A 98 -11.12 -0.99 21.23
C LEU A 98 -10.10 -2.11 21.51
N PRO A 99 -8.79 -1.79 21.68
CA PRO A 99 -8.18 -0.46 21.80
C PRO A 99 -7.57 0.08 20.49
N PHE A 100 -8.01 -0.38 19.32
CA PHE A 100 -7.36 -0.03 18.05
C PHE A 100 -7.61 1.44 17.64
N PRO A 101 -6.64 2.08 16.95
CA PRO A 101 -6.75 3.48 16.55
C PRO A 101 -7.76 3.69 15.41
N HIS A 102 -8.38 4.87 15.42
CA HIS A 102 -9.27 5.37 14.37
C HIS A 102 -8.67 6.59 13.66
N GLY A 103 -9.13 6.83 12.42
CA GLY A 103 -8.77 7.98 11.60
C GLY A 103 -7.49 7.75 10.79
N LEU A 104 -6.96 8.85 10.24
CA LEU A 104 -5.73 8.85 9.45
C LEU A 104 -4.50 8.44 10.28
N MET A 105 -3.70 7.54 9.72
CA MET A 105 -2.42 7.08 10.24
C MET A 105 -1.44 6.77 9.09
N THR A 106 -0.15 6.90 9.39
CA THR A 106 0.94 6.56 8.45
C THR A 106 1.41 5.16 8.76
N ILE A 107 1.34 4.27 7.75
CA ILE A 107 1.83 2.90 7.89
C ILE A 107 3.34 2.94 7.87
N THR A 108 3.96 2.37 8.90
CA THR A 108 5.43 2.25 9.02
C THR A 108 5.88 0.80 8.89
N GLY A 109 4.96 -0.16 8.97
CA GLY A 109 5.27 -1.58 8.85
C GLY A 109 4.04 -2.47 8.96
N GLY A 110 4.28 -3.75 9.15
CA GLY A 110 3.24 -4.76 9.33
C GLY A 110 3.82 -6.10 9.71
N LYS A 111 3.01 -6.92 10.39
CA LYS A 111 3.41 -8.24 10.86
C LYS A 111 2.32 -9.25 10.58
N VAL A 112 2.73 -10.39 10.05
CA VAL A 112 1.87 -11.55 9.85
C VAL A 112 2.04 -12.51 11.02
N TYR A 113 0.92 -12.97 11.55
CA TYR A 113 0.90 -14.01 12.57
C TYR A 113 -0.22 -15.02 12.28
N GLU A 114 -0.11 -16.19 12.90
CA GLU A 114 -1.09 -17.26 12.78
C GLU A 114 -1.87 -17.40 14.07
N PHE A 115 -3.19 -17.53 13.95
CA PHE A 115 -4.10 -17.80 15.06
C PHE A 115 -5.19 -18.75 14.59
N LEU A 116 -5.37 -19.87 15.32
CA LEU A 116 -6.35 -20.92 14.99
C LEU A 116 -6.28 -21.40 13.52
N GLY A 117 -5.06 -21.56 12.99
CA GLY A 117 -4.83 -22.02 11.62
C GLY A 117 -5.12 -20.97 10.52
N SER A 118 -5.47 -19.75 10.90
CA SER A 118 -5.67 -18.63 9.97
C SER A 118 -4.54 -17.60 10.10
N LYS A 119 -4.13 -17.04 8.95
CA LYS A 119 -3.12 -15.97 8.89
C LYS A 119 -3.79 -14.60 8.98
N TYR A 120 -3.18 -13.71 9.74
CA TYR A 120 -3.62 -12.34 9.94
C TYR A 120 -2.47 -11.38 9.68
N LEU A 121 -2.77 -10.26 9.05
CA LEU A 121 -1.86 -9.12 8.90
C LEU A 121 -2.30 -8.00 9.85
N GLU A 122 -1.40 -7.57 10.72
CA GLU A 122 -1.55 -6.37 11.53
C GLU A 122 -0.62 -5.28 10.97
N PHE A 123 -1.16 -4.10 10.65
CA PHE A 123 -0.35 -2.97 10.23
C PHE A 123 0.19 -2.21 11.43
N ILE A 124 1.45 -1.79 11.34
CA ILE A 124 2.10 -0.93 12.34
C ILE A 124 2.05 0.50 11.81
N SER A 125 1.65 1.44 12.66
CA SER A 125 1.54 2.85 12.29
C SER A 125 2.10 3.77 13.36
N ASN A 126 2.28 5.04 12.99
CA ASN A 126 2.65 6.11 13.92
C ASN A 126 1.61 6.38 15.03
N ARG A 127 0.41 5.80 14.95
CA ARG A 127 -0.67 5.96 15.95
C ARG A 127 -1.01 4.68 16.69
N GLY A 128 -0.21 3.62 16.52
CA GLY A 128 -0.45 2.29 17.07
C GLY A 128 -0.81 1.27 15.99
N ASN A 129 -0.99 0.02 16.40
CA ASN A 129 -1.24 -1.08 15.47
C ASN A 129 -2.70 -1.09 15.03
N SER A 130 -2.97 -1.46 13.78
CA SER A 130 -4.33 -1.66 13.29
C SER A 130 -4.98 -2.88 13.95
N PRO A 131 -6.31 -3.06 13.83
CA PRO A 131 -6.88 -4.39 14.03
C PRO A 131 -6.20 -5.40 13.11
N PRO A 132 -6.13 -6.68 13.52
CA PRO A 132 -5.61 -7.71 12.65
C PRO A 132 -6.61 -8.08 11.56
N PHE A 133 -6.15 -8.05 10.32
CA PHE A 133 -6.97 -8.38 9.16
C PHE A 133 -6.66 -9.80 8.68
N PRO A 134 -7.66 -10.67 8.56
CA PRO A 134 -7.42 -12.02 8.07
C PRO A 134 -7.00 -12.01 6.61
N PHE A 135 -6.11 -12.92 6.21
CA PHE A 135 -5.60 -13.01 4.83
C PHE A 135 -6.70 -13.15 3.78
N PHE A 136 -7.79 -13.86 4.10
CA PHE A 136 -8.92 -14.03 3.19
C PHE A 136 -9.69 -12.73 2.89
N ALA A 137 -9.53 -11.68 3.72
CA ALA A 137 -10.13 -10.37 3.45
C ALA A 137 -9.35 -9.59 2.37
N PHE A 138 -8.11 -9.99 2.09
CA PHE A 138 -7.31 -9.41 1.01
C PHE A 138 -7.66 -10.10 -0.32
N PRO A 139 -7.98 -9.35 -1.38
CA PRO A 139 -8.29 -9.94 -2.67
C PRO A 139 -7.06 -10.67 -3.24
N PRO A 140 -7.24 -11.70 -4.07
CA PRO A 140 -6.11 -12.40 -4.69
C PRO A 140 -5.33 -11.52 -5.68
N ASN A 141 -5.96 -10.48 -6.21
CA ASN A 141 -5.38 -9.54 -7.15
C ASN A 141 -5.17 -8.16 -6.49
N PRO A 142 -4.09 -7.43 -6.84
CA PRO A 142 -3.90 -6.05 -6.41
C PRO A 142 -5.14 -5.18 -6.68
N PRO A 143 -5.61 -4.40 -5.69
CA PRO A 143 -6.77 -3.55 -5.89
C PRO A 143 -6.47 -2.45 -6.90
N LYS A 144 -7.45 -2.18 -7.77
CA LYS A 144 -7.43 -0.99 -8.62
C LYS A 144 -7.61 0.25 -7.74
N CYS A 145 -6.97 1.35 -8.14
CA CYS A 145 -7.26 2.66 -7.55
C CYS A 145 -8.73 2.99 -7.76
N ASP A 146 -9.33 3.61 -6.75
CA ASP A 146 -10.64 4.21 -6.88
C ASP A 146 -10.61 5.21 -8.04
N PRO A 147 -11.67 5.30 -8.84
CA PRO A 147 -11.77 6.34 -9.83
C PRO A 147 -11.63 7.68 -9.11
N THR A 148 -10.71 8.51 -9.57
CA THR A 148 -10.66 9.90 -9.15
C THR A 148 -12.06 10.46 -9.35
N PRO A 149 -12.69 11.09 -8.33
CA PRO A 149 -13.98 11.70 -8.55
C PRO A 149 -13.82 12.62 -9.78
N PRO A 150 -14.71 12.54 -10.78
CA PRO A 150 -14.67 13.50 -11.88
C PRO A 150 -14.68 14.88 -11.23
N CYS A 151 -13.74 15.76 -11.57
CA CYS A 151 -13.64 17.10 -10.99
C CYS A 151 -15.03 17.75 -10.93
N VAL A 152 -15.67 17.74 -9.76
CA VAL A 152 -16.99 18.35 -9.56
C VAL A 152 -16.74 19.83 -9.26
N LEU A 153 -16.51 20.60 -10.34
CA LEU A 153 -16.58 22.08 -10.51
C LEU A 153 -15.45 22.96 -9.95
N PRO A 154 -15.24 24.19 -10.48
CA PRO A 154 -14.93 24.59 -11.84
C PRO A 154 -13.50 25.18 -11.86
N GLY A 155 -12.49 24.34 -12.10
CA GLY A 155 -11.08 24.76 -12.00
C GLY A 155 -10.15 23.99 -12.94
N CYS A 156 -10.71 23.28 -13.92
CA CYS A 156 -9.92 22.79 -15.05
C CYS A 156 -9.51 24.00 -15.88
N LEU A 157 -8.26 24.42 -15.66
CA LEU A 157 -7.44 25.29 -16.49
C LEU A 157 -7.82 25.19 -17.97
N LEU A 158 -8.70 26.09 -18.42
CA LEU A 158 -8.61 26.59 -19.77
C LEU A 158 -7.30 27.37 -19.83
N PRO A 159 -6.45 27.19 -20.85
CA PRO A 159 -5.34 28.11 -21.04
C PRO A 159 -5.95 29.50 -21.18
N PHE A 160 -5.54 30.43 -20.30
CA PHE A 160 -5.88 31.83 -20.40
C PHE A 160 -5.64 32.27 -21.85
N ASN A 161 -6.72 32.61 -22.56
CA ASN A 161 -6.65 33.16 -23.89
C ASN A 161 -6.75 34.68 -23.71
N PRO A 162 -5.64 35.44 -23.77
CA PRO A 162 -5.60 36.86 -23.39
C PRO A 162 -6.24 37.79 -24.44
N LEU A 163 -6.99 37.25 -25.41
CA LEU A 163 -7.57 38.00 -26.55
C LEU A 163 -9.01 38.51 -26.33
N LEU A 164 -9.60 38.32 -25.14
CA LEU A 164 -10.97 38.76 -24.83
C LEU A 164 -11.05 39.91 -23.82
N VAL A 165 -9.91 40.57 -23.55
CA VAL A 165 -9.87 41.85 -22.84
C VAL A 165 -9.26 42.89 -23.79
N ALA A 166 -10.06 43.33 -24.75
CA ALA A 166 -9.83 44.52 -25.57
C ALA A 166 -11.19 45.12 -25.95
#